data_AF-A0A7W4YTX5-F1
#
_entry.id   AF-A0A7W4YTX5-F1
#
_cell.length_a   1.000
_cell.length_b   1.000
_cell.length_c   1.000
_cell.angle_alpha   90.00
_cell.angle_beta   90.00
_cell.angle_gamma   90.00
#
_symmetry.space_group_name_H-M   'P 1'
#
loop_
_entity.id
_entity.type
_entity.pdbx_description
1 polymer ?
#
loop_
_entity_poly.entity_id
_entity_poly.type
_entity_poly.pdbx_seq_one_letter_code
_entity_poly.pdbx_strand_id
1 'polypeptide(L)'
;MSDREIEAKIQAAGKTAPRVTPADIEANITGEFYFTAADGVAEAENRRGPPGSPLELLTFCVLLLANGFTVTGESACASPENFDPQIGRDIARQNAVSKIWPLLGYELRTKLAGQSTGLPPIEGALGDVRIVPAAGATPTDSPL
;
A
#
# COMPACT_ATOMS: atom_id res chain seq x y z
N MET A 1 2.71 2.51 20.56
CA MET A 1 1.25 2.62 20.59
C MET A 1 0.77 2.10 19.25
N SER A 2 -0.03 1.05 19.24
CA SER A 2 -0.56 0.43 18.03
C SER A 2 -1.71 1.25 17.43
N ASP A 3 -1.98 1.06 16.14
CA ASP A 3 -3.07 1.75 15.46
C ASP A 3 -4.44 1.46 16.10
N ARG A 4 -4.62 0.27 16.68
CA ARG A 4 -5.82 -0.10 17.45
C ARG A 4 -5.97 0.72 18.73
N GLU A 5 -4.87 0.98 19.44
CA GLU A 5 -4.88 1.81 20.65
C GLU A 5 -5.19 3.27 20.32
N ILE A 6 -4.70 3.77 19.18
CA ILE A 6 -5.01 5.12 18.69
C ILE A 6 -6.51 5.23 18.35
N GLU A 7 -7.07 4.28 17.60
CA GLU A 7 -8.49 4.29 17.25
C GLU A 7 -9.39 4.21 18.50
N ALA A 8 -9.04 3.37 19.48
CA ALA A 8 -9.78 3.30 20.75
C ALA A 8 -9.82 4.66 21.48
N LYS A 9 -8.73 5.44 21.45
CA LYS A 9 -8.69 6.79 22.03
C LYS A 9 -9.55 7.79 21.26
N ILE A 10 -9.55 7.72 19.93
CA ILE A 10 -10.39 8.59 19.08
C ILE A 10 -11.87 8.35 19.39
N GLN A 11 -12.27 7.08 19.52
CA GLN A 11 -13.63 6.70 19.92
C GLN A 11 -13.98 7.19 21.32
N ALA A 12 -13.09 6.96 22.31
CA ALA A 12 -13.29 7.44 23.68
C ALA A 12 -13.42 8.97 23.78
N ALA A 13 -12.77 9.71 22.87
CA ALA A 13 -12.87 11.16 22.75
C ALA A 13 -14.15 11.63 22.01
N GLY A 14 -15.06 10.73 21.65
CA GLY A 14 -16.34 11.05 21.01
C GLY A 14 -16.20 11.58 19.58
N LYS A 15 -15.09 11.29 18.88
CA LYS A 15 -14.87 11.75 17.51
C LYS A 15 -15.56 10.79 16.53
N THR A 16 -16.69 11.22 15.97
CA THR A 16 -17.56 10.37 15.13
C THR A 16 -17.51 10.69 13.64
N ALA A 17 -16.70 11.68 13.23
CA ALA A 17 -16.52 12.00 11.81
C ALA A 17 -15.96 10.79 11.03
N PRO A 18 -16.31 10.63 9.73
CA PRO A 18 -15.77 9.57 8.88
C PRO A 18 -14.24 9.59 8.85
N ARG A 19 -13.63 8.41 8.98
CA ARG A 19 -12.18 8.22 8.96
C ARG A 19 -11.84 6.80 8.51
N VAL A 20 -10.58 6.60 8.14
CA VAL A 20 -10.01 5.27 7.91
C VAL A 20 -9.67 4.64 9.25
N THR A 21 -9.94 3.36 9.42
CA THR A 21 -9.61 2.57 10.60
C THR A 21 -8.56 1.49 10.27
N PRO A 22 -7.90 0.90 11.28
CA PRO A 22 -6.99 -0.21 11.04
C PRO A 22 -7.68 -1.41 10.37
N ALA A 23 -8.98 -1.62 10.66
CA ALA A 23 -9.76 -2.69 10.05
C ALA A 23 -10.01 -2.43 8.56
N ASP A 24 -10.23 -1.18 8.16
CA ASP A 24 -10.41 -0.82 6.75
C ASP A 24 -9.15 -1.10 5.92
N ILE A 25 -7.97 -0.87 6.50
CA ILE A 25 -6.70 -1.17 5.84
C ILE A 25 -6.55 -2.67 5.61
N GLU A 26 -6.73 -3.46 6.65
CA GLU A 26 -6.62 -4.92 6.56
C GLU A 26 -7.66 -5.50 5.60
N ALA A 27 -8.89 -5.00 5.63
CA ALA A 27 -9.95 -5.41 4.70
C ALA A 27 -9.68 -5.01 3.25
N ASN A 28 -8.88 -3.97 3.01
CA ASN A 28 -8.53 -3.52 1.67
C ASN A 28 -7.37 -4.33 1.05
N ILE A 29 -6.62 -5.10 1.85
CA ILE A 29 -5.54 -5.98 1.36
C ILE A 29 -6.15 -7.30 0.88
N THR A 30 -5.95 -7.62 -0.40
CA THR A 30 -6.49 -8.84 -1.04
C THR A 30 -5.43 -9.90 -1.33
N GLY A 31 -4.15 -9.54 -1.25
CA GLY A 31 -3.04 -10.45 -1.47
C GLY A 31 -1.76 -9.93 -0.84
N GLU A 32 -0.87 -10.85 -0.47
CA GLU A 32 0.35 -10.55 0.27
C GLU A 32 1.46 -11.51 -0.17
N PHE A 33 2.58 -10.94 -0.62
CA PHE A 33 3.70 -11.69 -1.18
C PHE A 33 5.00 -11.19 -0.58
N TYR A 34 5.93 -12.13 -0.34
CA TYR A 34 7.22 -11.86 0.26
C TYR A 34 8.34 -12.53 -0.50
N PHE A 35 9.43 -11.82 -0.68
CA PHE A 35 10.64 -12.32 -1.31
C PHE A 35 11.84 -11.46 -0.90
N THR A 36 13.04 -12.01 -0.96
CA THR A 36 14.28 -11.24 -0.82
C THR A 36 14.69 -10.65 -2.17
N ALA A 37 15.55 -9.63 -2.18
CA ALA A 37 16.16 -9.16 -3.42
C ALA A 37 16.91 -10.29 -4.15
N ALA A 38 17.51 -11.23 -3.41
CA ALA A 38 18.17 -12.40 -3.97
C ALA A 38 17.18 -13.31 -4.71
N ASP A 39 15.99 -13.57 -4.14
CA ASP A 39 14.93 -14.33 -4.80
C ASP A 39 14.46 -13.62 -6.08
N GLY A 40 14.25 -12.30 -6.00
CA GLY A 40 13.84 -11.49 -7.15
C GLY A 40 14.85 -11.54 -8.31
N VAL A 41 16.14 -11.42 -8.02
CA VAL A 41 17.21 -11.55 -9.03
C VAL A 41 17.28 -12.97 -9.59
N ALA A 42 17.14 -13.99 -8.74
CA ALA A 42 17.18 -15.38 -9.15
C ALA A 42 16.10 -15.69 -10.18
N GLU A 43 14.87 -15.24 -9.96
CA GLU A 43 13.75 -15.48 -10.86
C GLU A 43 13.78 -14.55 -12.09
N ALA A 44 14.09 -13.26 -11.92
CA ALA A 44 14.04 -12.29 -13.03
C ALA A 44 15.20 -12.43 -14.01
N GLU A 45 16.41 -12.76 -13.53
CA GLU A 45 17.61 -12.86 -14.37
C GLU A 45 18.06 -14.31 -14.59
N ASN A 46 17.35 -15.30 -14.04
CA ASN A 46 17.73 -16.72 -14.07
C ASN A 46 19.19 -16.95 -13.59
N ARG A 47 19.63 -16.18 -12.59
CA ARG A 47 20.97 -16.27 -12.00
C ARG A 47 20.94 -15.98 -10.51
N ARG A 48 21.73 -16.73 -9.74
CA ARG A 48 21.90 -16.45 -8.31
C ARG A 48 22.97 -15.37 -8.09
N GLY A 49 22.74 -14.51 -7.11
CA GLY A 49 23.79 -13.66 -6.56
C GLY A 49 24.89 -14.48 -5.88
N PRO A 50 26.06 -13.89 -5.59
CA PRO A 50 27.08 -14.57 -4.80
C PRO A 50 26.54 -14.90 -3.40
N PRO A 51 26.88 -16.06 -2.81
CA PRO A 51 26.47 -16.41 -1.46
C PRO A 51 26.89 -15.33 -0.44
N GLY A 52 26.01 -15.02 0.51
CA GLY A 52 26.26 -13.97 1.51
C GLY A 52 26.19 -12.55 0.92
N SER A 53 25.57 -12.38 -0.24
CA SER A 53 25.35 -11.05 -0.80
C SER A 53 24.36 -10.24 0.05
N PRO A 54 24.48 -8.90 0.08
CA PRO A 54 23.47 -8.04 0.72
C PRO A 54 22.05 -8.20 0.16
N LEU A 55 21.88 -8.82 -1.01
CA LEU A 55 20.56 -9.11 -1.59
C LEU A 55 19.76 -10.10 -0.75
N GLU A 56 20.43 -10.97 0.00
CA GLU A 56 19.78 -11.93 0.91
C GLU A 56 19.23 -11.23 2.16
N LEU A 57 19.69 -10.01 2.47
CA LEU A 57 19.33 -9.24 3.67
C LEU A 57 18.18 -8.24 3.44
N LEU A 58 17.76 -8.07 2.19
CA LEU A 58 16.71 -7.13 1.79
C LEU A 58 15.42 -7.89 1.52
N THR A 59 14.45 -7.77 2.43
CA THR A 59 13.12 -8.38 2.30
C THR A 59 12.13 -7.38 1.73
N PHE A 60 11.35 -7.81 0.74
CA PHE A 60 10.21 -7.09 0.19
C PHE A 60 8.89 -7.71 0.67
N CYS A 61 7.91 -6.85 0.90
CA CYS A 61 6.50 -7.19 1.02
C CYS A 61 5.74 -6.49 -0.10
N VAL A 62 4.89 -7.22 -0.82
CA VAL A 62 4.02 -6.67 -1.86
C VAL A 62 2.57 -6.97 -1.47
N LEU A 63 1.80 -5.91 -1.23
CA LEU A 63 0.39 -5.96 -0.90
C LEU A 63 -0.44 -5.60 -2.12
N LEU A 64 -1.38 -6.47 -2.48
CA LEU A 64 -2.41 -6.19 -3.47
C LEU A 64 -3.60 -5.55 -2.76
N LEU A 65 -4.11 -4.45 -3.31
CA LEU A 65 -5.29 -3.76 -2.78
C LEU A 65 -6.54 -4.13 -3.58
N ALA A 66 -7.72 -3.98 -2.96
CA ALA A 66 -9.01 -4.34 -3.56
C ALA A 66 -9.32 -3.59 -4.87
N ASN A 67 -8.73 -2.41 -5.08
CA ASN A 67 -8.86 -1.64 -6.31
C ASN A 67 -7.85 -2.03 -7.41
N GLY A 68 -7.04 -3.08 -7.21
CA GLY A 68 -6.01 -3.53 -8.13
C GLY A 68 -4.68 -2.77 -8.02
N PHE A 69 -4.56 -1.80 -7.12
CA PHE A 69 -3.28 -1.12 -6.85
C PHE A 69 -2.35 -2.00 -6.02
N THR A 70 -1.04 -1.83 -6.20
CA THR A 70 -0.02 -2.56 -5.43
C THR A 70 0.77 -1.61 -4.55
N VAL A 71 0.97 -1.99 -3.29
CA VAL A 71 1.79 -1.25 -2.34
C VAL A 71 2.94 -2.12 -1.88
N THR A 72 4.17 -1.61 -1.96
CA THR A 72 5.35 -2.33 -1.49
C THR A 72 5.81 -1.83 -0.13
N GLY A 73 6.52 -2.66 0.60
CA GLY A 73 7.29 -2.29 1.76
C GLY A 73 8.58 -3.09 1.81
N GLU A 74 9.60 -2.53 2.45
CA GLU A 74 10.96 -3.03 2.38
C GLU A 74 11.57 -3.07 3.78
N SER A 75 12.35 -4.10 4.06
CA SER A 75 13.19 -4.22 5.26
C SER A 75 14.60 -4.59 4.86
N ALA A 76 15.53 -3.65 5.05
CA ALA A 76 16.95 -3.84 4.76
C ALA A 76 17.69 -4.11 6.08
N CYS A 77 18.13 -5.35 6.30
CA CYS A 77 18.95 -5.68 7.47
C CYS A 77 20.39 -5.19 7.28
N ALA A 78 20.95 -4.55 8.32
CA ALA A 78 22.28 -3.95 8.26
C ALA A 78 23.42 -4.99 8.31
N SER A 79 23.18 -6.18 8.87
CA SER A 79 24.22 -7.22 8.95
C SER A 79 23.63 -8.64 8.87
N PRO A 80 24.34 -9.60 8.23
CA PRO A 80 23.91 -10.99 8.16
C PRO A 80 23.70 -11.64 9.53
N GLU A 81 24.52 -11.30 10.52
CA GLU A 81 24.48 -11.89 11.86
C GLU A 81 23.18 -11.56 12.61
N ASN A 82 22.57 -10.42 12.27
CA ASN A 82 21.32 -9.96 12.86
C ASN A 82 20.11 -10.20 11.93
N PHE A 83 20.31 -10.90 10.80
CA PHE A 83 19.23 -11.17 9.87
C PHE A 83 18.30 -12.25 10.44
N ASP A 84 17.03 -11.88 10.57
CA ASP A 84 15.94 -12.79 10.86
C ASP A 84 14.87 -12.61 9.76
N PRO A 85 14.55 -13.67 8.99
CA PRO A 85 13.61 -13.56 7.87
C PRO A 85 12.18 -13.25 8.31
N GLN A 86 11.77 -13.66 9.51
CA GLN A 86 10.43 -13.36 10.02
C GLN A 86 10.34 -11.90 10.46
N ILE A 87 11.34 -11.40 11.20
CA ILE A 87 11.41 -9.98 11.57
C ILE A 87 11.48 -9.10 10.32
N GLY A 88 12.25 -9.52 9.31
CA GLY A 88 12.34 -8.84 8.02
C GLY A 88 10.97 -8.71 7.33
N ARG A 89 10.19 -9.79 7.31
CA ARG A 89 8.82 -9.80 6.76
C ARG A 89 7.88 -8.88 7.54
N ASP A 90 7.90 -8.96 8.87
CA ASP A 90 7.02 -8.16 9.72
C ASP A 90 7.28 -6.65 9.53
N ILE A 91 8.55 -6.24 9.48
CA ILE A 91 8.94 -4.84 9.21
C ILE A 91 8.55 -4.43 7.79
N ALA A 92 8.84 -5.26 6.78
CA ALA A 92 8.49 -4.95 5.40
C ALA A 92 6.98 -4.77 5.23
N ARG A 93 6.16 -5.63 5.86
CA ARG A 93 4.71 -5.50 5.88
C ARG A 93 4.26 -4.22 6.58
N GLN A 94 4.81 -3.92 7.75
CA GLN A 94 4.47 -2.70 8.48
C GLN A 94 4.78 -1.44 7.65
N ASN A 95 5.90 -1.45 6.93
CA ASN A 95 6.28 -0.37 6.03
C ASN A 95 5.31 -0.24 4.83
N ALA A 96 4.82 -1.36 4.29
CA ALA A 96 3.79 -1.36 3.25
C ALA A 96 2.46 -0.80 3.77
N VAL A 97 1.99 -1.30 4.92
CA VAL A 97 0.77 -0.83 5.60
C VAL A 97 0.81 0.66 5.90
N SER A 98 1.96 1.17 6.35
CA SER A 98 2.17 2.60 6.62
C SER A 98 1.93 3.47 5.39
N LYS A 99 2.20 2.95 4.18
CA LYS A 99 1.93 3.64 2.91
C LYS A 99 0.43 3.55 2.51
N ILE A 100 -0.32 2.54 2.97
CA ILE A 100 -1.77 2.41 2.70
C ILE A 100 -2.58 3.49 3.43
N TRP A 101 -2.20 3.84 4.67
CA TRP A 101 -2.86 4.87 5.47
C TRP A 101 -3.16 6.18 4.71
N PRO A 102 -2.16 6.88 4.13
CA PRO A 102 -2.42 8.11 3.38
C PRO A 102 -3.22 7.87 2.09
N LEU A 103 -3.12 6.69 1.46
CA LEU A 103 -3.88 6.37 0.25
C LEU A 103 -5.38 6.25 0.54
N LEU A 104 -5.77 5.46 1.55
CA LEU A 104 -7.17 5.35 1.95
C LEU A 104 -7.71 6.66 2.52
N GLY A 105 -6.86 7.44 3.20
CA GLY A 105 -7.22 8.78 3.67
C GLY A 105 -7.56 9.74 2.52
N TYR A 106 -6.75 9.74 1.46
CA TYR A 106 -7.02 10.51 0.25
C TYR A 106 -8.30 10.04 -0.46
N GLU A 107 -8.49 8.73 -0.60
CA GLU A 107 -9.69 8.16 -1.22
C GLU A 107 -10.96 8.55 -0.44
N LEU A 108 -10.93 8.45 0.89
CA LEU A 108 -12.02 8.88 1.75
C LEU A 108 -12.32 10.38 1.56
N ARG A 109 -11.28 11.23 1.57
CA ARG A 109 -11.46 12.68 1.39
C ARG A 109 -12.09 13.01 0.03
N THR A 110 -11.69 12.27 -1.01
CA THR A 110 -12.22 12.38 -2.38
C THR A 110 -13.71 12.04 -2.40
N LYS A 111 -14.11 10.92 -1.79
CA LYS A 111 -15.53 10.51 -1.65
C LYS A 111 -16.35 11.58 -0.91
N LEU A 112 -15.82 12.11 0.19
CA LEU A 112 -16.50 13.17 0.95
C LEU A 112 -16.63 14.48 0.15
N ALA A 113 -15.63 14.85 -0.66
CA ALA A 113 -15.70 16.03 -1.51
C ALA A 113 -16.81 15.92 -2.58
N GLY A 114 -16.95 14.74 -3.19
CA GLY A 114 -18.00 14.47 -4.18
C GLY A 114 -19.42 14.42 -3.59
N GLN A 115 -19.55 14.13 -2.29
CA GLN A 115 -20.84 14.05 -1.59
C GLN A 115 -21.27 15.41 -1.02
N SER A 116 -21.28 16.49 -1.83
CA SER A 116 -21.76 17.86 -1.48
C SER A 116 -21.77 18.18 0.02
N THR A 117 -20.66 17.93 0.71
CA THR A 117 -20.49 18.36 2.09
C THR A 117 -20.20 19.85 1.99
N GLY A 118 -20.94 20.71 2.69
CA GLY A 118 -20.85 22.18 2.63
C GLY A 118 -19.50 22.81 3.03
N LEU A 119 -18.37 22.13 2.78
CA LEU A 119 -17.06 22.74 2.71
C LEU A 119 -16.99 23.63 1.46
N PRO A 120 -16.48 24.86 1.60
CA PRO A 120 -16.22 25.72 0.45
C PRO A 120 -15.20 25.04 -0.49
N PRO A 121 -15.29 25.28 -1.80
CA PRO A 121 -14.27 24.87 -2.76
C PRO A 121 -12.88 25.36 -2.31
N ILE A 122 -11.85 24.56 -2.54
CA ILE A 122 -10.47 25.03 -2.35
C ILE A 122 -10.16 25.95 -3.53
N GLU A 123 -10.10 27.25 -3.28
CA GLU A 123 -9.85 28.27 -4.30
C GLU A 123 -8.47 28.05 -4.94
N GLY A 124 -8.43 27.93 -6.27
CA GLY A 124 -7.18 27.68 -7.02
C GLY A 124 -6.78 26.21 -7.19
N ALA A 125 -7.68 25.24 -6.99
CA ALA A 125 -7.40 23.83 -7.28
C ALA A 125 -6.90 23.62 -8.72
N LEU A 126 -5.75 22.96 -8.86
CA LEU A 126 -5.08 22.67 -10.13
C LEU A 126 -5.78 21.52 -10.91
N GLY A 127 -7.09 21.62 -11.13
CA GLY A 127 -7.88 20.65 -11.89
C GLY A 127 -7.92 19.22 -11.31
N ASP A 128 -8.81 18.40 -11.86
CA ASP A 128 -8.93 16.99 -11.47
C ASP A 128 -7.83 16.15 -12.12
N VAL A 129 -7.46 15.03 -11.47
CA VAL A 129 -6.65 13.98 -12.10
C VAL A 129 -7.41 13.46 -13.31
N ARG A 130 -6.93 13.80 -14.51
CA ARG A 130 -7.54 13.35 -15.76
C ARG A 130 -7.16 11.91 -16.03
N ILE A 131 -8.16 11.04 -16.18
CA ILE A 131 -7.93 9.72 -16.76
C ILE A 131 -7.52 9.92 -18.21
N VAL A 132 -6.27 9.62 -18.54
CA VAL A 132 -5.81 9.56 -19.93
C VAL A 132 -6.22 8.20 -20.48
N PRO A 133 -7.13 8.12 -21.47
CA PRO A 133 -7.53 6.85 -22.04
C PRO A 133 -6.31 6.19 -22.72
N ALA A 134 -6.19 4.87 -22.58
CA ALA A 134 -5.19 4.11 -23.34
C ALA A 134 -5.45 4.29 -24.84
N ALA A 135 -4.43 4.70 -25.60
CA ALA A 135 -4.55 4.86 -27.04
C ALA A 135 -4.85 3.50 -27.70
N GLY A 136 -5.98 3.38 -28.39
CA GLY A 136 -6.28 2.24 -29.25
C GLY A 136 -7.20 1.15 -28.71
N ALA A 137 -7.86 1.33 -27.56
CA ALA A 137 -8.98 0.46 -27.17
C ALA A 137 -10.20 0.77 -28.06
N THR A 138 -10.26 0.15 -29.23
CA THR A 138 -11.51 0.04 -29.98
C THR A 138 -12.49 -0.75 -29.11
N PRO A 139 -13.75 -0.30 -28.94
CA PRO A 139 -14.76 -1.15 -28.33
C PRO A 139 -14.85 -2.38 -29.23
N THR A 140 -14.46 -3.53 -28.69
CA THR A 140 -14.76 -4.80 -29.33
C THR A 140 -16.28 -4.92 -29.29
N ASP A 141 -16.91 -4.64 -30.44
CA ASP A 141 -18.29 -5.04 -30.69
C ASP A 141 -18.39 -6.51 -30.31
N SER A 142 -19.14 -6.79 -29.24
CA SER A 142 -19.56 -8.15 -28.93
C SER A 142 -20.46 -8.62 -30.08
N PRO A 143 -20.12 -9.69 -30.80
CA PRO A 143 -21.12 -10.35 -31.60
C PRO A 143 -22.02 -11.17 -30.66
N LEU A 144 -23.30 -11.11 -31.01
CA LEU A 144 -24.47 -11.79 -30.44
C LEU A 144 -24.24 -13.20 -29.92
#